data_AF-L1NG74-F1
#
_entry.id   AF-L1NG74-F1
#
_cell.length_a   1.000
_cell.length_b   1.000
_cell.length_c   1.000
_cell.angle_alpha   90.00
_cell.angle_beta   90.00
_cell.angle_gamma   90.00
#
_symmetry.space_group_name_H-M   'P 1'
#
loop_
_entity.id
_entity.type
_entity.pdbx_description
1 polymer ?
#
loop_
_entity_poly.entity_id
_entity_poly.type
_entity_poly.pdbx_seq_one_letter_code
_entity_poly.pdbx_strand_id
1 'polypeptide(L)'
;METTMKRPVLLQFIVCVVAATAVLWPLNTAIYLWHERTELDGKTIEGTIGTGWFAVSVAEPLLFSLAMGAVAYGLWRGRDWARRIGLLGGLAFIAENTLRHWLYPWQPWMSWLDVAAFASVMVCLYFLMPEDYFK
;
A
#
# COMPACT_ATOMS: atom_id res chain seq x y z
N MET A 1 31.94 -15.64 15.96
CA MET A 1 31.46 -15.75 14.56
C MET A 1 30.09 -15.11 14.52
N GLU A 2 29.98 -13.86 14.05
CA GLU A 2 28.67 -13.30 13.69
C GLU A 2 28.18 -14.09 12.47
N THR A 3 27.19 -14.95 12.68
CA THR A 3 26.40 -15.50 11.58
C THR A 3 25.62 -14.34 10.97
N THR A 4 26.18 -13.73 9.92
CA THR A 4 25.44 -12.81 9.06
C THR A 4 24.29 -13.60 8.45
N MET A 5 23.11 -13.53 9.07
CA MET A 5 21.93 -14.20 8.58
C MET A 5 21.63 -13.70 7.17
N LYS A 6 21.82 -14.58 6.19
CA LYS A 6 21.57 -14.31 4.78
C LYS A 6 20.09 -13.97 4.64
N ARG A 7 19.76 -12.81 4.06
CA ARG A 7 18.36 -12.37 3.97
C ARG A 7 17.54 -13.39 3.17
N PRO A 8 16.41 -13.89 3.70
CA PRO A 8 15.55 -14.83 2.97
C PRO A 8 15.13 -14.27 1.61
N VAL A 9 15.13 -15.10 0.58
CA VAL A 9 14.68 -14.69 -0.78
C VAL A 9 13.22 -14.23 -0.75
N LEU A 10 12.38 -14.90 0.04
CA LEU A 10 10.99 -14.52 0.25
C LEU A 10 10.86 -13.09 0.81
N LEU A 11 11.72 -12.70 1.76
CA LEU A 11 11.72 -11.34 2.30
C LEU A 11 12.15 -10.31 1.24
N GLN A 12 13.17 -10.63 0.44
CA GLN A 12 13.60 -9.73 -0.64
C GLN A 12 12.47 -9.52 -1.64
N PHE A 13 11.77 -10.59 -2.03
CA PHE A 13 10.61 -10.52 -2.89
C PHE A 13 9.50 -9.65 -2.29
N ILE A 14 9.14 -9.87 -1.02
CA ILE A 14 8.12 -9.07 -0.32
C ILE A 14 8.51 -7.58 -0.28
N VAL A 15 9.76 -7.28 0.07
CA VAL A 15 10.24 -5.88 0.09
C VAL A 15 10.16 -5.25 -1.29
N CYS A 16 10.53 -5.98 -2.34
CA CYS A 16 10.42 -5.50 -3.72
C CYS A 16 8.96 -5.22 -4.10
N VAL A 17 8.03 -6.12 -3.75
CA VAL A 17 6.59 -5.93 -4.02
C VAL A 17 6.07 -4.71 -3.28
N VAL A 18 6.32 -4.59 -1.97
CA VAL A 18 5.87 -3.43 -1.17
C VAL A 18 6.46 -2.12 -1.70
N ALA A 19 7.75 -2.11 -2.05
CA ALA A 19 8.40 -0.94 -2.62
C ALA A 19 7.85 -0.58 -4.01
N ALA A 20 7.57 -1.56 -4.86
CA ALA A 20 6.95 -1.33 -6.16
C ALA A 20 5.54 -0.74 -5.99
N THR A 21 4.72 -1.30 -5.10
CA THR A 21 3.38 -0.77 -4.81
C THR A 21 3.43 0.67 -4.29
N ALA A 22 4.40 0.99 -3.44
CA ALA A 22 4.63 2.35 -2.94
C ALA A 22 4.97 3.35 -4.06
N VAL A 23 5.55 2.91 -5.17
CA VAL A 23 5.87 3.79 -6.33
C VAL A 23 4.72 3.81 -7.34
N LEU A 24 4.01 2.70 -7.52
CA LEU A 24 2.93 2.59 -8.49
C LEU A 24 1.69 3.39 -8.11
N TRP A 25 1.35 3.50 -6.82
CA TRP A 25 0.23 4.31 -6.35
C TRP A 25 0.33 5.81 -6.65
N PRO A 26 1.43 6.51 -6.34
CA PRO A 26 1.57 7.93 -6.63
C PRO A 26 1.74 8.15 -8.14
N LEU A 27 2.33 7.20 -8.87
CA LEU A 27 2.36 7.24 -10.33
C LEU A 27 0.95 7.14 -10.94
N ASN A 28 0.12 6.21 -10.46
CA ASN A 28 -1.27 6.08 -10.90
C ASN A 28 -2.08 7.34 -10.57
N THR A 29 -1.86 7.92 -9.39
CA THR A 29 -2.46 9.20 -8.98
C THR A 29 -2.02 10.32 -9.91
N ALA A 30 -0.72 10.43 -10.24
CA ALA A 30 -0.21 11.44 -11.16
C ALA A 30 -0.78 11.29 -12.58
N ILE A 31 -0.94 10.06 -13.08
CA ILE A 31 -1.57 9.78 -14.38
C ILE A 31 -3.04 10.19 -14.36
N TYR A 32 -3.77 9.83 -13.30
CA TYR A 32 -5.17 10.22 -13.12
C TYR A 32 -5.33 11.75 -13.15
N LEU A 33 -4.51 12.45 -12.36
CA LEU A 33 -4.46 13.92 -12.33
C LEU A 33 -4.13 14.53 -13.70
N TRP A 34 -3.20 13.91 -14.44
CA TRP A 34 -2.83 14.36 -15.77
C TRP A 34 -4.00 14.22 -16.76
N HIS A 35 -4.74 13.12 -16.69
CA HIS A 35 -5.93 12.89 -17.51
C HIS A 35 -7.12 13.79 -17.14
N GLU A 36 -7.41 13.96 -15.85
CA GLU A 36 -8.46 14.89 -15.42
C GLU A 36 -8.12 16.33 -15.83
N ARG A 37 -6.84 16.74 -15.73
CA ARG A 37 -6.39 18.06 -16.19
C ARG A 37 -6.66 18.28 -17.68
N THR A 38 -6.53 17.24 -18.50
CA THR A 38 -6.86 17.33 -19.94
C THR A 38 -8.37 17.39 -20.21
N GLU A 39 -9.21 16.87 -19.32
CA GLU A 39 -10.68 16.96 -19.45
C GLU A 39 -11.27 18.25 -18.82
N LEU A 40 -10.57 18.85 -17.86
CA LEU A 40 -10.93 20.10 -17.19
C LEU A 40 -10.82 21.35 -18.08
N ASP A 41 -10.18 21.27 -19.25
CA ASP A 41 -10.15 22.37 -20.24
C ASP A 41 -11.55 22.64 -20.85
N GLY A 42 -12.50 21.72 -20.66
CA GLY A 42 -13.88 21.85 -21.17
C GLY A 42 -14.94 22.25 -20.13
N LYS A 43 -14.72 22.02 -18.83
CA LYS A 43 -15.72 22.35 -17.79
C LYS A 43 -15.07 22.79 -16.49
N THR A 44 -15.17 24.09 -16.25
CA THR A 44 -14.87 24.77 -14.98
C THR A 44 -15.81 24.24 -13.89
N ILE A 45 -15.43 23.24 -13.11
CA ILE A 45 -16.26 22.69 -12.03
C ILE A 45 -15.68 23.05 -10.66
N GLU A 46 -16.23 24.12 -10.09
CA GLU A 46 -16.62 24.26 -8.67
C GLU A 46 -15.54 24.04 -7.58
N GLY A 47 -14.40 24.71 -7.75
CA GLY A 47 -13.86 25.77 -6.86
C GLY A 47 -13.65 25.61 -5.34
N THR A 48 -14.39 24.78 -4.58
CA THR A 48 -14.18 24.73 -3.11
C THR A 48 -14.46 23.37 -2.49
N ILE A 49 -15.43 22.61 -3.01
CA ILE A 49 -15.63 21.20 -2.63
C ILE A 49 -14.66 20.31 -3.43
N GLY A 50 -14.40 20.67 -4.69
CA GLY A 50 -13.47 19.96 -5.57
C GLY A 50 -12.02 20.03 -5.10
N THR A 51 -11.54 21.17 -4.59
CA THR A 51 -10.15 21.33 -4.12
C THR A 51 -9.84 20.61 -2.81
N GLY A 52 -10.80 20.56 -1.88
CA GLY A 52 -10.65 19.82 -0.62
C GLY A 52 -10.62 18.30 -0.84
N TRP A 53 -11.57 17.78 -1.64
CA TRP A 53 -11.54 16.37 -2.03
C TRP A 53 -10.29 16.07 -2.87
N PHE A 54 -9.95 16.90 -3.84
CA PHE A 54 -8.71 16.75 -4.61
C PHE A 54 -7.45 16.68 -3.72
N ALA A 55 -7.35 17.54 -2.71
CA ALA A 55 -6.23 17.50 -1.77
C ALA A 55 -6.19 16.17 -0.99
N VAL A 56 -7.34 15.65 -0.56
CA VAL A 56 -7.42 14.34 0.12
C VAL A 56 -7.08 13.20 -0.85
N SER A 57 -7.63 13.19 -2.06
CA SER A 57 -7.40 12.17 -3.09
C SER A 57 -5.95 12.10 -3.55
N VAL A 58 -5.17 13.18 -3.40
CA VAL A 58 -3.74 13.23 -3.72
C VAL A 58 -2.86 12.97 -2.49
N ALA A 59 -3.22 13.52 -1.34
CA ALA A 59 -2.45 13.36 -0.10
C ALA A 59 -2.53 11.93 0.43
N GLU A 60 -3.68 11.28 0.34
CA GLU A 60 -3.89 9.90 0.80
C GLU A 60 -2.94 8.90 0.12
N PRO A 61 -2.88 8.79 -1.23
CA PRO A 61 -1.95 7.86 -1.88
C PRO A 61 -0.49 8.20 -1.61
N LEU A 62 -0.12 9.48 -1.43
CA LEU A 62 1.24 9.87 -1.05
C LEU A 62 1.60 9.41 0.38
N LEU A 63 0.71 9.61 1.35
CA LEU A 63 0.90 9.19 2.73
C LEU A 63 1.02 7.66 2.83
N PHE A 64 0.16 6.93 2.12
CA PHE A 64 0.25 5.47 2.05
C PHE A 64 1.55 5.00 1.38
N SER A 65 2.01 5.70 0.35
CA SER A 65 3.29 5.39 -0.31
C SER A 65 4.48 5.60 0.61
N LEU A 66 4.48 6.68 1.39
CA LEU A 66 5.49 6.93 2.43
C LEU A 66 5.44 5.85 3.51
N ALA A 67 4.25 5.48 3.97
CA ALA A 67 4.09 4.42 4.96
C ALA A 67 4.59 3.05 4.45
N MET A 68 4.20 2.66 3.23
CA MET A 68 4.69 1.43 2.59
C MET A 68 6.20 1.47 2.36
N GLY A 69 6.77 2.62 1.97
CA GLY A 69 8.21 2.81 1.84
C GLY A 69 8.95 2.66 3.17
N ALA A 70 8.41 3.23 4.25
CA ALA A 70 8.96 3.08 5.60
C ALA A 70 8.90 1.63 6.08
N VAL A 71 7.79 0.92 5.81
CA VAL A 71 7.65 -0.51 6.10
C VAL A 71 8.64 -1.33 5.27
N ALA A 72 8.74 -1.12 3.96
CA ALA A 72 9.70 -1.80 3.10
C ALA A 72 11.15 -1.60 3.58
N TYR A 73 11.51 -0.37 3.95
CA TYR A 73 12.83 -0.06 4.51
C TYR A 73 13.06 -0.74 5.87
N GLY A 74 12.07 -0.73 6.75
CA GLY A 74 12.16 -1.38 8.06
C GLY A 74 12.26 -2.91 7.95
N LEU A 75 11.48 -3.51 7.05
CA LEU A 75 11.54 -4.94 6.71
C LEU A 75 12.89 -5.31 6.12
N TRP A 76 13.42 -4.48 5.21
CA TRP A 76 14.78 -4.63 4.71
C TRP A 76 15.78 -4.62 5.88
N ARG A 77 15.69 -3.67 6.81
CA ARG A 77 16.57 -3.62 7.97
C ARG A 77 16.34 -4.72 9.01
N GLY A 78 15.37 -5.62 8.81
CA GLY A 78 15.05 -6.69 9.77
C GLY A 78 14.49 -6.15 11.09
N ARG A 79 13.71 -5.07 11.03
CA ARG A 79 13.11 -4.44 12.22
C ARG A 79 11.73 -5.02 12.52
N ASP A 80 11.50 -5.47 13.75
CA ASP A 80 10.20 -6.05 14.13
C ASP A 80 9.05 -5.04 14.09
N TRP A 81 9.32 -3.76 14.36
CA TRP A 81 8.29 -2.71 14.26
C TRP A 81 7.69 -2.63 12.85
N ALA A 82 8.49 -2.84 11.81
CA ALA A 82 8.03 -2.76 10.43
C ALA A 82 7.13 -3.94 10.06
N ARG A 83 7.43 -5.12 10.62
CA ARG A 83 6.57 -6.29 10.55
C ARG A 83 5.20 -5.98 11.19
N ARG A 84 5.19 -5.44 12.43
CA ARG A 84 3.98 -5.04 13.17
C ARG A 84 3.14 -3.99 12.46
N ILE A 85 3.75 -2.92 11.97
CA ILE A 85 3.04 -1.89 11.21
C ILE A 85 2.51 -2.47 9.90
N GLY A 86 3.28 -3.32 9.22
CA GLY A 86 2.83 -4.05 8.05
C GLY A 86 1.56 -4.86 8.31
N LEU A 87 1.49 -5.59 9.43
CA LEU A 87 0.29 -6.34 9.82
C LEU A 87 -0.91 -5.47 10.08
N LEU A 88 -0.74 -4.44 10.91
CA LEU A 88 -1.83 -3.54 11.26
C LEU A 88 -2.36 -2.83 10.02
N GLY A 89 -1.46 -2.36 9.14
CA GLY A 89 -1.82 -1.76 7.87
C GLY A 89 -2.52 -2.75 6.93
N GLY A 90 -2.03 -3.98 6.83
CA GLY A 90 -2.64 -5.03 6.01
C GLY A 90 -4.03 -5.43 6.51
N LEU A 91 -4.21 -5.57 7.83
CA LEU A 91 -5.52 -5.85 8.43
C LEU A 91 -6.49 -4.68 8.25
N ALA A 92 -6.03 -3.45 8.42
CA ALA A 92 -6.84 -2.26 8.17
C ALA A 92 -7.28 -2.18 6.70
N PHE A 93 -6.35 -2.43 5.76
CA PHE A 93 -6.65 -2.49 4.33
C PHE A 93 -7.68 -3.57 4.02
N ILE A 94 -7.50 -4.80 4.52
CA ILE A 94 -8.46 -5.89 4.31
C ILE A 94 -9.83 -5.53 4.89
N ALA A 95 -9.88 -4.99 6.12
CA ALA A 95 -11.12 -4.62 6.79
C ALA A 95 -11.86 -3.51 6.04
N GLU A 96 -11.16 -2.44 5.66
CA GLU A 96 -11.72 -1.35 4.88
C GLU A 96 -12.23 -1.83 3.53
N ASN A 97 -11.44 -2.63 2.82
CA ASN A 97 -11.83 -3.14 1.51
C ASN A 97 -13.03 -4.09 1.61
N THR A 98 -13.05 -4.95 2.63
CA THR A 98 -14.20 -5.80 2.91
C THR A 98 -15.44 -4.95 3.20
N LEU A 99 -15.34 -3.96 4.09
CA LEU A 99 -16.44 -3.07 4.45
C LEU A 99 -17.00 -2.30 3.23
N ARG A 100 -16.11 -1.74 2.40
CA ARG A 100 -16.49 -1.04 1.16
C ARG A 100 -17.19 -1.99 0.19
N HIS A 101 -16.77 -3.25 0.08
CA HIS A 101 -17.45 -4.25 -0.75
C HIS A 101 -18.87 -4.54 -0.25
N TRP A 102 -19.06 -4.62 1.07
CA TRP A 102 -20.39 -4.80 1.67
C TRP A 102 -21.30 -3.59 1.50
N LEU A 103 -20.75 -2.37 1.61
CA LEU A 103 -21.51 -1.12 1.52
C LEU A 103 -21.80 -0.72 0.07
N TYR A 104 -20.92 -1.07 -0.88
CA TYR A 104 -21.01 -0.71 -2.28
C TYR A 104 -20.74 -1.92 -3.21
N PRO A 105 -21.52 -3.01 -3.13
CA PRO A 105 -21.26 -4.25 -3.86
C PRO A 105 -21.31 -4.11 -5.39
N TRP A 106 -21.90 -3.04 -5.90
CA TRP A 106 -21.98 -2.73 -7.32
C TRP A 106 -20.76 -1.98 -7.87
N GLN A 107 -19.79 -1.59 -7.03
CA GLN A 107 -18.60 -0.86 -7.47
C GLN A 107 -17.49 -1.83 -7.93
N PRO A 108 -17.10 -1.82 -9.22
CA PRO A 108 -16.23 -2.84 -9.82
C PRO A 108 -14.73 -2.65 -9.54
N TRP A 109 -14.31 -1.55 -8.93
CA TRP A 109 -12.89 -1.27 -8.64
C TRP A 109 -12.32 -2.12 -7.49
N MET A 110 -13.16 -2.88 -6.80
CA MET A 110 -12.78 -3.68 -5.65
C MET A 110 -12.36 -5.09 -6.07
N SER A 111 -11.09 -5.23 -6.45
CA SER A 111 -10.54 -6.52 -6.84
C SER A 111 -10.26 -7.36 -5.60
N TRP A 112 -10.99 -8.47 -5.42
CA TRP A 112 -10.65 -9.48 -4.40
C TRP A 112 -9.22 -10.03 -4.54
N LEU A 113 -8.61 -9.88 -5.74
CA LEU A 113 -7.20 -10.21 -5.94
C LEU A 113 -6.27 -9.30 -5.13
N ASP A 114 -6.59 -8.01 -4.97
CA ASP A 114 -5.76 -7.10 -4.19
C ASP A 114 -5.81 -7.45 -2.70
N VAL A 115 -7.01 -7.77 -2.20
CA VAL A 115 -7.22 -8.26 -0.83
C VAL A 115 -6.47 -9.57 -0.60
N ALA A 116 -6.59 -10.52 -1.54
CA ALA A 116 -5.90 -11.81 -1.46
C ALA A 116 -4.37 -11.65 -1.53
N ALA A 117 -3.87 -10.76 -2.39
CA ALA A 117 -2.45 -10.44 -2.50
C ALA A 117 -1.91 -9.87 -1.18
N PHE A 118 -2.58 -8.88 -0.60
CA PHE A 118 -2.20 -8.31 0.71
C PHE A 118 -2.25 -9.36 1.82
N ALA A 119 -3.31 -10.17 1.89
CA ALA A 119 -3.42 -11.26 2.86
C ALA A 119 -2.27 -12.28 2.71
N SER A 120 -1.92 -12.65 1.48
CA SER A 120 -0.82 -13.59 1.21
C SER A 120 0.53 -13.04 1.67
N VAL A 121 0.80 -11.75 1.44
CA VAL A 121 2.02 -11.07 1.89
C VAL A 121 2.10 -11.08 3.42
N MET A 122 0.97 -10.82 4.11
CA MET A 122 0.90 -10.88 5.57
C MET A 122 1.16 -12.29 6.11
N VAL A 123 0.56 -13.31 5.50
CA VAL A 123 0.78 -14.70 5.89
C VAL A 123 2.26 -15.08 5.73
N CYS A 124 2.87 -14.70 4.61
CA CYS A 124 4.30 -14.93 4.38
C CYS A 124 5.19 -14.21 5.39
N LEU A 125 4.84 -12.97 5.75
CA LEU A 125 5.60 -12.16 6.71
C LEU A 125 5.53 -12.70 8.14
N TYR A 126 4.40 -13.27 8.54
CA TYR A 126 4.14 -13.65 9.93
C TYR A 126 4.28 -15.12 10.23
N PHE A 127 3.89 -16.00 9.30
CA PHE A 127 3.89 -17.45 9.54
C PHE A 127 5.05 -18.15 8.85
N LEU A 128 5.57 -17.61 7.75
CA LEU A 128 6.62 -18.27 6.95
C LEU A 128 8.02 -17.70 7.18
N MET A 129 8.14 -16.50 7.78
CA MET A 129 9.43 -15.93 8.07
C MET A 129 9.95 -16.32 9.47
N PRO A 130 11.24 -16.71 9.58
CA PRO A 130 11.82 -17.05 10.87
C PRO A 130 11.84 -15.83 11.79
N GLU A 131 11.27 -15.97 12.99
CA GLU A 131 11.15 -14.89 13.97
C GLU A 131 12.51 -14.29 14.34
N ASP A 132 13.55 -15.11 14.37
CA ASP A 132 14.93 -14.73 14.70
C ASP A 132 15.51 -13.67 13.74
N TYR A 133 14.93 -13.53 12.54
CA TYR A 133 15.38 -12.53 11.56
C TYR A 133 15.05 -11.10 11.98
N PHE A 134 13.97 -10.90 12.75
CA PHE A 134 13.50 -9.58 13.13
C PHE A 134 13.97 -9.20 14.54
N LYS A 135 14.56 -8.02 14.67
CA LYS A 135 15.11 -7.46 15.92
C LYS A 135 14.40 -6.17 16.34
#